data_AF-A0A7S2H9S5-F1
#
_entry.id   AF-A0A7S2H9S5-F1
#
_cell.length_a   1.000
_cell.length_b   1.000
_cell.length_c   1.000
_cell.angle_alpha   90.00
_cell.angle_beta   90.00
_cell.angle_gamma   90.00
#
_symmetry.space_group_name_H-M   'P 1'
#
loop_
_entity.id
_entity.type
_entity.pdbx_description
1 polymer ?
#
loop_
_entity_poly.entity_id
_entity_poly.type
_entity_poly.pdbx_seq_one_letter_code
_entity_poly.pdbx_strand_id
1 'polypeptide(L)'
;FTVEAALKAVGYGFYWTRFGYLRNPWNVLDFVLLIISWGAVAAEAFPQLAFLKPIRALRVLRPLRLLSRSHGMQLIMSSMYEALPAIANVFGVVLALQLVFAILGMQLFMG
;
A
#
# COMPACT_ATOMS: atom_id res chain seq x y z
N PHE A 1 20.46 -7.15 2.65
CA PHE A 1 19.09 -6.58 2.58
C PHE A 1 18.89 -5.38 3.49
N THR A 2 19.19 -5.46 4.79
CA THR A 2 19.28 -4.29 5.69
C THR A 2 20.38 -3.32 5.23
N VAL A 3 21.52 -3.83 4.76
CA VAL A 3 22.64 -3.04 4.25
C VAL A 3 22.30 -2.30 2.96
N GLU A 4 21.58 -2.91 2.01
CA GLU A 4 21.19 -2.25 0.75
C GLU A 4 20.12 -1.17 0.98
N ALA A 5 19.22 -1.41 1.91
CA ALA A 5 18.19 -0.45 2.31
C ALA A 5 18.73 0.67 3.20
N ALA A 6 19.72 0.37 4.05
CA ALA A 6 20.48 1.37 4.79
C ALA A 6 21.39 2.20 3.86
N LEU A 7 22.02 1.58 2.84
CA LEU A 7 22.79 2.29 1.82
C LEU A 7 21.91 3.21 0.96
N LYS A 8 20.67 2.82 0.66
CA LYS A 8 19.70 3.71 -0.01
C LYS A 8 19.20 4.82 0.92
N ALA A 9 18.90 4.52 2.18
CA ALA A 9 18.46 5.53 3.15
C ALA A 9 19.55 6.55 3.52
N VAL A 10 20.80 6.10 3.62
CA VAL A 10 21.98 6.95 3.90
C VAL A 10 22.48 7.64 2.63
N GLY A 11 22.47 6.96 1.48
CA GLY A 11 22.92 7.49 0.20
C GLY A 11 22.00 8.54 -0.42
N TYR A 12 20.69 8.49 -0.18
CA TYR A 12 19.75 9.51 -0.68
C TYR A 12 19.53 10.69 0.27
N GLY A 13 20.06 10.67 1.49
CA GLY A 13 19.98 11.78 2.43
C GLY A 13 18.57 12.01 2.97
N PHE A 14 18.41 11.96 4.28
CA PHE A 14 17.10 11.97 4.93
C PHE A 14 16.27 13.23 4.62
N TYR A 15 16.87 14.41 4.43
CA TYR A 15 16.10 15.66 4.32
C TYR A 15 16.76 16.85 3.57
N TRP A 16 18.00 16.72 3.05
CA TRP A 16 18.84 17.90 2.72
C TRP A 16 19.35 18.00 1.27
N THR A 17 18.69 17.34 0.31
CA THR A 17 19.00 17.54 -1.12
C THR A 17 17.73 17.75 -1.93
N ARG A 18 17.79 18.72 -2.85
CA ARG A 18 16.71 19.34 -3.65
C ARG A 18 15.88 18.39 -4.55
N PHE A 19 16.18 17.08 -4.54
CA PHE A 19 15.49 16.01 -5.26
C PHE A 19 14.97 14.94 -4.28
N GLY A 20 14.02 15.34 -3.42
CA GLY A 20 13.58 14.56 -2.27
C GLY A 20 13.04 13.16 -2.59
N TYR A 21 13.54 12.17 -1.84
CA TYR A 21 13.13 10.76 -1.82
C TYR A 21 11.61 10.55 -1.69
N LEU A 22 10.89 11.51 -1.09
CA LEU A 22 9.44 11.48 -0.83
C LEU A 22 8.55 11.74 -2.07
N ARG A 23 9.11 12.16 -3.21
CA ARG A 23 8.29 12.41 -4.42
C ARG A 23 7.91 11.13 -5.16
N ASN A 24 8.65 10.03 -4.95
CA ASN A 24 8.35 8.75 -5.57
C ASN A 24 7.60 7.84 -4.55
N PRO A 25 6.32 7.50 -4.80
CA PRO A 25 5.51 6.69 -3.88
C PRO A 25 6.10 5.31 -3.61
N TRP A 26 6.81 4.72 -4.59
CA TRP A 26 7.48 3.42 -4.45
C TRP A 26 8.60 3.43 -3.41
N ASN A 27 9.20 4.59 -3.24
CA ASN A 27 10.33 4.83 -2.34
C ASN A 27 9.86 5.02 -0.90
N VAL A 28 8.72 5.69 -0.74
CA VAL A 28 8.00 5.83 0.54
C VAL A 28 7.53 4.45 1.03
N LEU A 29 7.02 3.60 0.13
CA LEU A 29 6.65 2.22 0.46
C LEU A 29 7.85 1.41 0.97
N ASP A 30 9.01 1.50 0.32
CA ASP A 30 10.23 0.81 0.79
C ASP A 30 10.65 1.29 2.19
N PHE A 31 10.59 2.61 2.43
CA PHE A 31 10.93 3.20 3.73
C PHE A 31 9.99 2.73 4.86
N VAL A 32 8.68 2.71 4.61
CA VAL A 32 7.69 2.20 5.58
C VAL A 32 7.93 0.72 5.90
N LEU A 33 8.26 -0.09 4.89
CA LEU A 33 8.55 -1.52 5.06
C LEU A 33 9.82 -1.77 5.89
N LEU A 34 10.81 -0.87 5.82
CA LEU A 34 12.01 -0.93 6.66
C LEU A 34 11.66 -0.67 8.12
N ILE A 35 10.90 0.39 8.41
CA ILE A 35 10.47 0.73 9.78
C ILE A 35 9.68 -0.43 10.39
N ILE A 36 8.77 -1.04 9.63
CA ILE A 36 7.97 -2.20 10.07
C ILE A 36 8.87 -3.40 10.38
N SER A 37 9.89 -3.64 9.55
CA SER A 37 10.81 -4.75 9.76
C SER A 37 11.68 -4.56 11.00
N TRP A 38 12.16 -3.34 11.25
CA TRP A 38 12.91 -3.00 12.47
C TRP A 38 12.04 -3.05 13.73
N GLY A 39 10.81 -2.55 13.66
CA GLY A 39 9.84 -2.61 14.75
C GLY A 39 9.48 -4.05 15.14
N ALA A 40 9.40 -4.97 14.16
CA ALA A 40 9.16 -6.39 14.42
C ALA A 40 10.32 -7.08 15.17
N VAL A 41 11.57 -6.76 14.82
CA VAL A 41 12.76 -7.29 15.51
C VAL A 41 12.86 -6.72 16.92
N ALA A 42 12.59 -5.43 17.10
CA ALA A 42 12.57 -4.79 18.41
C ALA A 42 11.49 -5.39 19.34
N ALA A 43 10.32 -5.72 18.79
CA ALA A 43 9.22 -6.38 19.52
C ALA A 43 9.56 -7.81 19.99
N GLU A 44 10.45 -8.50 19.29
CA GLU A 44 10.93 -9.84 19.66
C GLU A 44 12.07 -9.76 20.70
N ALA A 45 12.88 -8.70 20.68
CA ALA A 45 13.97 -8.49 21.62
C ALA A 45 13.52 -7.96 23.00
N PHE A 46 12.43 -7.18 23.07
CA PHE A 46 11.96 -6.57 24.31
C PHE A 46 10.53 -7.02 24.67
N PRO A 47 10.33 -7.82 25.74
CA PRO A 47 9.00 -8.27 26.15
C PRO A 47 8.08 -7.11 26.63
N GLN A 48 8.64 -5.96 27.00
CA GLN A 48 7.92 -4.73 27.33
C GLN A 48 7.23 -4.10 26.10
N LEU A 49 7.69 -4.43 24.89
CA LEU A 49 7.14 -3.95 23.63
C LEU A 49 6.07 -4.89 23.06
N ALA A 50 5.41 -5.70 23.89
CA ALA A 50 4.35 -6.62 23.47
C ALA A 50 3.17 -5.94 22.75
N PHE A 51 2.99 -4.62 22.91
CA PHE A 51 2.02 -3.82 22.16
C PHE A 51 2.36 -3.71 20.65
N LEU A 52 3.60 -4.00 20.24
CA LEU A 52 4.04 -4.05 18.85
C LEU A 52 3.71 -5.38 18.15
N LYS A 53 3.03 -6.32 18.83
CA LYS A 53 2.49 -7.56 18.21
C LYS A 53 1.70 -7.32 16.91
N PRO A 54 0.90 -6.25 16.74
CA PRO A 54 0.21 -5.95 15.48
C PRO A 54 1.16 -5.69 14.29
N ILE A 55 2.42 -5.32 14.53
CA ILE A 55 3.43 -5.14 13.47
C ILE A 55 3.70 -6.47 12.72
N ARG A 56 3.37 -7.63 13.34
CA ARG A 56 3.38 -8.92 12.64
C ARG A 56 2.33 -9.01 11.54
N ALA A 57 1.15 -8.40 11.70
CA ALA A 57 0.11 -8.37 10.67
C ALA A 57 0.58 -7.60 9.43
N LEU A 58 1.41 -6.57 9.62
CA LEU A 58 2.03 -5.81 8.54
C LEU A 58 3.01 -6.63 7.69
N ARG A 59 3.37 -7.87 8.07
CA ARG A 59 4.08 -8.81 7.19
C ARG A 59 3.27 -9.20 5.96
N VAL A 60 1.94 -9.03 5.96
CA VAL A 60 1.08 -9.16 4.78
C VAL A 60 1.41 -8.14 3.68
N LEU A 61 2.20 -7.10 4.01
CA LEU A 61 2.70 -6.12 3.05
C LEU A 61 4.00 -6.59 2.34
N ARG A 62 4.58 -7.75 2.70
CA ARG A 62 5.76 -8.31 2.00
C ARG A 62 5.57 -8.51 0.49
N PRO A 63 4.40 -8.97 0.00
CA PRO A 63 4.09 -8.98 -1.44
C PRO A 63 4.27 -7.59 -2.08
N LEU A 64 3.86 -6.51 -1.42
CA LEU A 64 4.07 -5.14 -1.92
C LEU A 64 5.56 -4.77 -2.05
N ARG A 65 6.45 -5.38 -1.26
CA ARG A 65 7.91 -5.23 -1.41
C ARG A 65 8.43 -5.84 -2.71
N LEU A 66 7.82 -6.93 -3.17
CA LEU A 66 8.21 -7.52 -4.47
C LEU A 66 7.79 -6.59 -5.61
N LEU A 67 6.69 -5.84 -5.43
CA LEU A 67 6.25 -4.81 -6.37
C LEU A 67 7.19 -3.61 -6.40
N SER A 68 7.73 -3.17 -5.26
CA SER A 68 8.67 -2.04 -5.21
C SER A 68 10.07 -2.37 -5.76
N ARG A 69 10.43 -3.66 -5.86
CA ARG A 69 11.80 -4.08 -6.27
C ARG A 69 11.99 -4.14 -7.78
N SER A 70 10.94 -4.40 -8.57
CA SER A 70 11.05 -4.55 -10.03
C SER A 70 10.40 -3.40 -10.77
N HIS A 71 11.17 -2.71 -11.62
CA HIS A 71 10.69 -1.57 -12.41
C HIS A 71 9.53 -1.95 -13.35
N GLY A 72 9.52 -3.18 -13.86
CA GLY A 72 8.42 -3.70 -14.68
C GLY A 72 7.10 -3.87 -13.91
N MET A 73 7.15 -4.19 -12.61
CA MET A 73 5.94 -4.33 -11.80
C MET A 73 5.38 -2.96 -11.37
N GLN A 74 6.26 -1.99 -11.15
CA GLN A 74 5.87 -0.59 -10.91
C GLN A 74 5.11 -0.02 -12.11
N LEU A 75 5.54 -0.35 -13.33
CA LEU A 75 4.86 0.07 -14.57
C LEU A 75 3.46 -0.53 -14.71
N ILE A 76 3.30 -1.82 -14.38
CA ILE A 76 1.98 -2.48 -14.40
C ILE A 76 1.06 -1.84 -13.36
N MET A 77 1.57 -1.55 -12.17
CA MET A 77 0.77 -0.91 -11.13
C MET A 77 0.36 0.50 -11.53
N SER A 78 1.26 1.30 -12.11
CA SER A 78 0.91 2.64 -12.60
C SER A 78 -0.17 2.60 -13.68
N SER A 79 -0.11 1.65 -14.61
CA SER A 79 -1.15 1.52 -15.64
C SER A 79 -2.48 1.02 -15.06
N MET A 80 -2.46 0.18 -14.02
CA MET A 80 -3.67 -0.17 -13.27
C MET A 80 -4.28 1.06 -12.58
N TYR A 81 -3.46 1.92 -11.96
CA TYR A 81 -3.93 3.16 -11.34
C TYR A 81 -4.52 4.13 -12.36
N GLU A 82 -3.96 4.22 -13.56
CA GLU A 82 -4.51 5.03 -14.65
C GLU A 82 -5.86 4.52 -15.16
N ALA A 83 -6.12 3.21 -15.08
CA ALA A 83 -7.40 2.62 -15.46
C ALA A 83 -8.51 2.79 -14.41
N LEU A 84 -8.15 3.02 -13.13
CA LEU A 84 -9.12 3.20 -12.04
C LEU A 84 -10.17 4.30 -12.28
N PRO A 85 -9.85 5.53 -12.74
CA PRO A 85 -10.86 6.55 -12.98
C PRO A 85 -11.87 6.13 -14.07
N ALA A 86 -11.44 5.41 -15.10
CA ALA A 86 -12.34 4.88 -16.13
C ALA A 86 -13.28 3.82 -15.54
N ILE A 87 -12.75 2.91 -14.71
CA ILE A 87 -13.54 1.89 -14.01
C ILE A 87 -14.54 2.56 -13.04
N ALA A 88 -14.13 3.60 -12.32
CA ALA A 88 -14.99 4.31 -11.38
C ALA A 88 -16.23 4.93 -12.05
N ASN A 89 -16.06 5.49 -13.26
CA ASN A 89 -17.19 6.02 -14.04
C ASN A 89 -18.19 4.92 -14.42
N VAL A 90 -17.70 3.78 -14.92
CA VAL A 90 -18.56 2.63 -15.26
C VAL A 90 -19.24 2.07 -14.01
N PHE A 91 -18.49 1.94 -12.92
CA PHE A 91 -18.99 1.46 -11.65
C PHE A 91 -20.12 2.34 -11.11
N GLY A 92 -20.02 3.68 -11.25
CA GLY A 92 -21.08 4.60 -10.88
C GLY A 92 -22.39 4.36 -11.64
N VAL A 93 -22.32 4.12 -12.96
CA VAL A 93 -23.50 3.79 -13.77
C VAL A 93 -24.12 2.46 -13.35
N VAL A 94 -23.28 1.43 -13.14
CA VAL A 94 -23.74 0.12 -12.67
C VAL A 94 -24.41 0.22 -11.29
N LEU A 95 -23.85 1.00 -10.37
CA LEU A 95 -24.43 1.24 -9.05
C LEU A 95 -25.80 1.92 -9.14
N ALA A 96 -25.94 2.92 -10.01
CA ALA A 96 -27.22 3.60 -10.22
C ALA A 96 -28.29 2.63 -10.74
N LEU A 97 -27.95 1.79 -11.72
CA LEU A 97 -28.84 0.74 -12.22
C LEU A 97 -29.20 -0.27 -11.12
N GLN A 98 -28.20 -0.73 -10.36
CA GLN A 98 -28.42 -1.67 -9.26
C GLN A 98 -29.35 -1.09 -8.20
N LEU A 99 -29.25 0.20 -7.89
CA LEU A 99 -30.16 0.87 -6.95
C LEU A 99 -31.60 0.90 -7.45
N VAL A 100 -31.84 1.20 -8.73
CA VAL A 100 -33.19 1.17 -9.31
C VAL A 100 -33.79 -0.24 -9.20
N PHE A 101 -33.04 -1.27 -9.58
CA PHE A 101 -33.50 -2.66 -9.46
C PHE A 101 -33.67 -3.09 -7.99
N ALA A 102 -32.82 -2.61 -7.09
CA ALA A 102 -32.96 -2.90 -5.66
C ALA A 102 -34.25 -2.30 -5.08
N ILE A 103 -34.60 -1.06 -5.42
CA ILE A 103 -35.84 -0.42 -4.97
C ILE A 103 -37.06 -1.15 -5.55
N LEU A 104 -37.03 -1.47 -6.85
CA LEU A 104 -38.11 -2.24 -7.49
C LEU A 104 -38.26 -3.62 -6.85
N GLY A 105 -37.15 -4.32 -6.60
CA GLY A 105 -37.15 -5.61 -5.92
C GLY A 105 -37.72 -5.52 -4.50
N MET A 106 -37.35 -4.49 -3.74
CA MET A 106 -37.95 -4.24 -2.42
C MET A 106 -39.46 -4.02 -2.51
N GLN A 107 -39.95 -3.28 -3.49
CA GLN A 107 -41.39 -3.03 -3.66
C GLN A 107 -42.18 -4.25 -4.16
N LEU A 108 -41.55 -5.13 -4.96
CA LEU A 108 -42.21 -6.30 -5.53
C LEU A 108 -42.18 -7.52 -4.59
N PHE A 109 -41.13 -7.63 -3.77
CA PHE A 109 -40.90 -8.79 -2.89
C PHE A 109 -41.02 -8.46 -1.40
N MET A 110 -41.34 -7.21 -1.02
CA MET A 110 -41.97 -6.95 0.27
C MET A 110 -43.39 -7.49 0.22
N GLY A 111 -43.57 -8.71 0.71
CA GLY A 111 -44.85 -9.18 1.23
C GLY A 111 -45.19 -8.44 2.52
#